data_AF-A0A966NNY9-F1
#
_entry.id   AF-A0A966NNY9-F1
#
_cell.length_a   1.000
_cell.length_b   1.000
_cell.length_c   1.000
_cell.angle_alpha   90.00
_cell.angle_beta   90.00
_cell.angle_gamma   90.00
#
_symmetry.space_group_name_H-M   'P 1'
#
loop_
_entity.id
_entity.type
_entity.pdbx_description
1 polymer ?
#
loop_
_entity_poly.entity_id
_entity_poly.type
_entity_poly.pdbx_seq_one_letter_code
_entity_poly.pdbx_strand_id
1 'polypeptide(L)'
;LDLDELPLRIECFDISNIQGTSVVASMVVFEDGQPKKSDYRRFAIDDNEKFDDTRAMHHVITRRFKRYLAEKDIDVKEIEAQGGTKPKFAYPPQLLIVDGGRGQVNAAARALAELGITNIPLVGLAKRLEEIWFPHRSYPVILPRHGEALYLVQRVRDEAHRFAVTFHRSKRSHLMLESLLDEIPSLGEVRIKALIDYFGSVAALRKASVDEIGSVPGIGEKTATIIKSFLEESSASSFIDTQTGEIIERP
;
A
#
# COMPACT_ATOMS: atom_id res chain seq x y z
N LEU A 1 24.71 11.82 -0.73
CA LEU A 1 23.54 12.48 -1.35
C LEU A 1 23.77 13.98 -1.54
N ASP A 2 24.71 14.58 -0.82
CA ASP A 2 25.06 16.02 -0.94
C ASP A 2 23.82 16.92 -0.74
N LEU A 3 23.08 16.61 0.32
CA LEU A 3 21.89 17.35 0.71
C LEU A 3 22.34 18.56 1.54
N ASP A 4 21.74 19.71 1.30
CA ASP A 4 22.00 20.94 2.06
C ASP A 4 21.60 20.79 3.54
N GLU A 5 20.58 19.97 3.80
CA GLU A 5 20.04 19.71 5.13
C GLU A 5 19.93 18.21 5.43
N LEU A 6 19.90 17.87 6.71
CA LEU A 6 19.63 16.50 7.16
C LEU A 6 18.19 16.11 6.80
N PRO A 7 17.96 14.92 6.20
CA PRO A 7 16.64 14.52 5.76
C PRO A 7 15.80 13.99 6.93
N LEU A 8 15.32 14.89 7.79
CA LEU A 8 14.56 14.54 8.99
C LEU A 8 13.21 13.89 8.63
N ARG A 9 12.56 14.34 7.56
CA ARG A 9 11.37 13.71 6.99
C ARG A 9 11.68 13.08 5.63
N ILE A 10 11.52 11.77 5.54
CA ILE A 10 11.70 10.98 4.32
C ILE A 10 10.35 10.41 3.92
N GLU A 11 9.94 10.64 2.68
CA GLU A 11 8.77 9.97 2.09
C GLU A 11 9.25 8.95 1.05
N CYS A 12 8.79 7.70 1.16
CA CYS A 12 9.16 6.63 0.22
C CYS A 12 7.92 6.06 -0.46
N PHE A 13 7.96 5.98 -1.79
CA PHE A 13 6.88 5.50 -2.64
C PHE A 13 7.23 4.16 -3.29
N ASP A 14 6.36 3.16 -3.12
CA ASP A 14 6.39 1.88 -3.84
C ASP A 14 5.17 1.78 -4.76
N ILE A 15 5.36 1.27 -5.98
CA ILE A 15 4.28 0.94 -6.90
C ILE A 15 4.13 -0.57 -6.91
N SER A 16 2.94 -1.04 -6.60
CA SER A 16 2.63 -2.46 -6.61
C SER A 16 1.40 -2.73 -7.47
N ASN A 17 1.56 -3.68 -8.40
CA ASN A 17 0.52 -4.10 -9.32
C ASN A 17 -0.24 -5.29 -8.74
N ILE A 18 -1.57 -5.18 -8.66
CA ILE A 18 -2.44 -6.32 -8.38
C ILE A 18 -2.75 -6.97 -9.71
N GLN A 19 -2.29 -8.22 -9.89
CA GLN A 19 -2.57 -9.00 -11.09
C GLN A 19 -4.07 -8.90 -11.45
N GLY A 20 -4.35 -8.26 -12.59
CA GLY A 20 -5.65 -8.26 -13.26
C GLY A 20 -6.69 -7.21 -12.84
N THR A 21 -6.45 -6.30 -11.88
CA THR A 21 -7.55 -5.42 -11.42
C THR A 21 -7.20 -3.99 -10.98
N SER A 22 -6.03 -3.71 -10.41
CA SER A 22 -5.72 -2.33 -9.94
C SER A 22 -4.25 -2.10 -9.62
N VAL A 23 -3.75 -0.90 -9.92
CA VAL A 23 -2.44 -0.43 -9.47
C VAL A 23 -2.60 0.34 -8.16
N VAL A 24 -1.76 0.04 -7.16
CA VAL A 24 -1.77 0.76 -5.90
C VAL A 24 -0.37 1.25 -5.58
N ALA A 25 -0.28 2.53 -5.23
CA ALA A 25 0.93 3.08 -4.69
C ALA A 25 0.86 3.18 -3.17
N SER A 26 1.96 2.81 -2.53
CA SER A 26 2.13 2.87 -1.09
C SER A 26 3.16 3.93 -0.76
N MET A 27 2.82 4.84 0.15
CA MET A 27 3.70 5.86 0.69
C MET A 27 3.91 5.62 2.17
N VAL A 28 5.17 5.44 2.55
CA VAL A 28 5.60 5.40 3.95
C VAL A 28 6.38 6.65 4.28
N VAL A 29 6.37 6.99 5.57
CA VAL A 29 7.01 8.21 6.08
C VAL A 29 7.95 7.81 7.19
N PHE A 30 9.18 8.32 7.14
CA PHE A 30 10.11 8.30 8.25
C PHE A 30 10.30 9.73 8.76
N GLU A 31 10.30 9.89 10.07
CA GLU A 31 10.61 11.15 10.76
C GLU A 31 11.67 10.85 11.82
N ASP A 32 12.75 11.63 11.87
CA ASP A 32 13.90 11.42 12.74
C ASP A 32 14.48 9.98 12.67
N GLY A 33 14.46 9.41 11.47
CA GLY A 33 14.96 8.05 11.19
C GLY A 33 14.05 6.92 11.69
N GLN A 34 12.82 7.23 12.13
CA GLN A 34 11.84 6.26 12.62
C GLN A 34 10.56 6.27 11.78
N PRO A 35 9.87 5.12 11.61
CA PRO A 35 8.63 5.07 10.83
C PRO A 35 7.48 5.84 11.50
N LYS A 36 6.94 6.85 10.82
CA LYS A 36 5.78 7.64 11.25
C LYS A 36 4.49 7.10 10.62
N LYS A 37 3.99 5.99 11.18
CA LYS A 37 2.85 5.21 10.63
C LYS A 37 1.56 6.01 10.45
N SER A 38 1.30 7.03 11.28
CA SER A 38 0.14 7.93 11.15
C SER A 38 0.06 8.65 9.80
N ASP A 39 1.22 8.83 9.16
CA ASP A 39 1.36 9.61 7.93
C ASP A 39 1.40 8.72 6.69
N TYR A 40 1.29 7.40 6.85
CA TYR A 40 1.29 6.48 5.72
C TYR A 40 0.06 6.66 4.87
N ARG A 41 0.20 6.52 3.55
CA ARG A 41 -0.91 6.68 2.61
C ARG A 41 -0.86 5.61 1.54
N ARG A 42 -2.05 5.23 1.07
CA ARG A 42 -2.21 4.40 -0.11
C ARG A 42 -2.96 5.22 -1.15
N PHE A 43 -2.56 5.06 -2.40
CA PHE A 43 -3.17 5.74 -3.53
C PHE A 43 -3.67 4.65 -4.47
N ALA A 44 -4.98 4.47 -4.50
CA ALA A 44 -5.60 3.71 -5.57
C ALA A 44 -5.44 4.50 -6.88
N ILE A 45 -4.95 3.81 -7.91
CA ILE A 45 -4.87 4.31 -9.27
C ILE A 45 -5.94 3.55 -10.06
N ASP A 46 -6.86 4.30 -10.66
CA ASP A 46 -7.87 3.74 -11.54
C ASP A 46 -7.21 3.30 -12.86
N ASP A 47 -7.35 2.02 -13.21
CA ASP A 47 -6.62 1.33 -14.27
C ASP A 47 -7.54 0.98 -15.45
N ASN A 48 -8.35 1.94 -15.88
CA ASN A 48 -9.12 1.77 -17.13
C ASN A 48 -8.21 1.64 -18.36
N GLU A 49 -6.97 2.13 -18.27
CA GLU A 49 -5.89 1.94 -19.24
C GLU A 49 -4.67 1.35 -18.51
N LYS A 50 -4.25 0.13 -18.87
CA LYS A 50 -3.07 -0.57 -18.29
C LYS A 50 -1.95 0.40 -17.93
N PHE A 51 -1.86 0.78 -16.66
CA PHE A 51 -0.81 1.66 -16.17
C PHE A 51 0.51 0.90 -16.07
N ASP A 52 1.56 1.38 -16.73
CA ASP A 52 2.92 0.96 -16.39
C ASP A 52 3.40 1.64 -15.10
N ASP A 53 4.40 1.06 -14.45
CA ASP A 53 4.94 1.54 -13.16
C ASP A 53 5.45 2.99 -13.23
N THR A 54 5.94 3.44 -14.39
CA THR A 54 6.44 4.82 -14.55
C THR A 54 5.31 5.84 -14.65
N ARG A 55 4.23 5.51 -15.39
CA ARG A 55 3.00 6.32 -15.43
C ARG A 55 2.34 6.36 -14.05
N ALA A 56 2.29 5.23 -13.34
CA ALA A 56 1.74 5.14 -11.99
C ALA A 56 2.53 6.00 -11.00
N MET A 57 3.87 5.95 -11.07
CA MET A 57 4.75 6.79 -10.25
C MET A 57 4.51 8.28 -10.52
N HIS A 58 4.53 8.70 -11.79
CA HIS A 58 4.26 10.09 -12.17
C HIS A 58 2.90 10.58 -11.64
N HIS A 59 1.85 9.76 -11.82
CA HIS A 59 0.50 10.09 -11.37
C HIS A 59 0.41 10.30 -9.86
N VAL A 60 1.02 9.42 -9.07
CA VAL A 60 0.94 9.46 -7.60
C VAL A 60 1.76 10.61 -7.02
N ILE A 61 2.98 10.83 -7.52
CA ILE A 61 3.79 11.99 -7.15
C ILE A 61 3.03 13.28 -7.50
N THR A 62 2.45 13.37 -8.69
CA THR A 62 1.62 14.52 -9.08
C THR A 62 0.47 14.75 -8.08
N ARG A 63 -0.26 13.71 -7.68
CA ARG A 63 -1.36 13.83 -6.71
C ARG A 63 -0.89 14.26 -5.33
N ARG A 64 0.18 13.64 -4.80
CA ARG A 64 0.76 13.97 -3.49
C ARG A 64 1.21 15.43 -3.42
N PHE A 65 1.88 15.91 -4.46
CA PHE A 65 2.50 17.24 -4.45
C PHE A 65 1.55 18.36 -4.89
N LYS A 66 0.53 18.09 -5.72
CA LYS A 66 -0.60 19.02 -5.89
C LYS A 66 -1.27 19.32 -4.55
N ARG A 67 -1.43 18.29 -3.71
CA ARG A 67 -2.01 18.44 -2.38
C ARG A 67 -1.09 19.23 -1.43
N TYR A 68 0.23 19.02 -1.50
CA TYR A 68 1.19 19.87 -0.78
C TYR A 68 1.05 21.34 -1.18
N LEU A 69 1.04 21.66 -2.47
CA LEU A 69 0.91 23.05 -2.92
C LEU A 69 -0.40 23.72 -2.46
N ALA A 70 -1.48 22.94 -2.33
CA ALA A 70 -2.75 23.43 -1.81
C ALA A 70 -2.77 23.59 -0.27
N GLU A 71 -1.93 22.84 0.46
CA GLU A 71 -1.96 22.78 1.93
C GLU A 71 -0.79 23.51 2.61
N LYS A 72 0.29 23.84 1.89
CA LYS A 72 1.55 24.36 2.48
C LYS A 72 1.41 25.72 3.18
N ASP A 73 0.47 26.55 2.73
CA ASP A 73 0.26 27.91 3.23
C ASP A 73 -0.85 27.96 4.31
N ILE A 74 -1.37 26.80 4.70
CA ILE A 74 -2.41 26.70 5.74
C ILE A 74 -1.76 26.85 7.11
N ASP A 75 -2.26 27.81 7.91
CA ASP A 75 -1.86 27.92 9.32
C ASP A 75 -2.46 26.78 10.13
N VAL A 76 -1.61 25.80 10.42
CA VAL A 76 -1.96 24.62 11.22
C VAL A 76 -2.40 25.00 12.63
N LYS A 77 -1.82 26.04 13.23
CA LYS A 77 -2.15 26.46 14.60
C LYS A 77 -3.54 27.07 14.66
N GLU A 78 -3.91 27.83 13.63
CA GLU A 78 -5.25 28.40 13.53
C GLU A 78 -6.32 27.31 13.36
N ILE A 79 -6.07 26.32 12.49
CA ILE A 79 -6.96 25.16 12.34
C ILE A 79 -7.11 24.38 13.64
N GLU A 80 -6.00 24.09 14.33
CA GLU A 80 -6.01 23.38 15.61
C GLU A 80 -6.81 24.17 16.67
N ALA A 81 -6.66 25.49 16.72
CA ALA A 81 -7.41 26.36 17.64
C ALA A 81 -8.92 26.39 17.34
N GLN A 82 -9.31 26.24 16.07
CA GLN A 82 -10.71 26.18 15.63
C GLN A 82 -11.31 24.76 15.69
N GLY A 83 -10.56 23.76 16.18
CA GLY A 83 -10.99 22.36 16.23
C GLY A 83 -11.08 21.69 14.86
N GLY A 84 -10.45 22.27 13.84
CA GLY A 84 -10.40 21.72 12.49
C GLY A 84 -9.42 20.56 12.35
N THR A 85 -9.48 19.87 11.21
CA THR A 85 -8.58 18.74 10.93
C THR A 85 -7.25 19.24 10.38
N LYS A 86 -6.14 18.85 11.02
CA LYS A 86 -4.79 19.16 10.57
C LYS A 86 -4.55 18.72 9.11
N PRO A 87 -3.97 19.60 8.26
CA PRO A 87 -3.63 19.22 6.89
C PRO A 87 -2.64 18.06 6.89
N LYS A 88 -2.85 17.10 5.98
CA LYS A 88 -2.09 15.84 5.95
C LYS A 88 -0.78 15.98 5.19
N PHE A 89 -0.66 17.03 4.39
CA PHE A 89 0.38 17.17 3.37
C PHE A 89 1.00 18.57 3.33
N ALA A 90 0.74 19.41 4.33
CA ALA A 90 1.30 20.76 4.44
C ALA A 90 2.84 20.78 4.54
N TYR A 91 3.45 19.72 5.07
CA TYR A 91 4.90 19.62 5.23
C TYR A 91 5.53 18.86 4.04
N PRO A 92 6.57 19.42 3.39
CA PRO A 92 7.33 18.71 2.37
C PRO A 92 8.31 17.72 3.01
N PRO A 93 8.65 16.61 2.34
CA PRO A 93 9.81 15.81 2.73
C PRO A 93 11.12 16.53 2.41
N GLN A 94 12.16 16.31 3.23
CA GLN A 94 13.54 16.72 2.91
C GLN A 94 14.24 15.69 2.01
N LEU A 95 13.69 14.48 1.89
CA LEU A 95 14.13 13.50 0.91
C LEU A 95 12.93 12.69 0.42
N LEU A 96 12.71 12.73 -0.89
CA LEU A 96 11.76 11.86 -1.58
C LEU A 96 12.50 10.65 -2.14
N ILE A 97 12.01 9.47 -1.79
CA ILE A 97 12.51 8.20 -2.27
C ILE A 97 11.44 7.50 -3.10
N VAL A 98 11.83 6.91 -4.21
CA VAL A 98 10.98 5.98 -4.97
C VAL A 98 11.62 4.59 -5.00
N ASP A 99 10.86 3.53 -4.69
CA ASP A 99 11.31 2.14 -4.84
C ASP A 99 11.31 1.81 -6.33
N GLY A 100 12.47 1.96 -6.96
CA GLY A 100 12.55 2.01 -8.39
C GLY A 100 13.88 2.46 -8.98
N GLY A 101 14.12 2.03 -10.21
CA GLY A 101 15.30 2.42 -10.99
C GLY A 101 15.09 3.73 -11.77
N ARG A 102 16.02 4.00 -12.69
CA ARG A 102 16.06 5.23 -13.52
C ARG A 102 14.72 5.66 -14.11
N GLY A 103 13.91 4.72 -14.62
CA GLY A 103 12.61 5.01 -15.24
C GLY A 103 11.63 5.66 -14.27
N GLN A 104 11.45 5.06 -13.09
CA GLN A 104 10.55 5.57 -12.04
C GLN A 104 11.07 6.89 -11.44
N VAL A 105 12.38 7.00 -11.22
CA VAL A 105 13.01 8.25 -10.74
C VAL A 105 12.77 9.40 -11.70
N ASN A 106 13.00 9.20 -13.00
CA ASN A 106 12.78 10.25 -13.99
C ASN A 106 11.28 10.58 -14.15
N ALA A 107 10.38 9.61 -13.95
CA ALA A 107 8.94 9.86 -13.94
C ALA A 107 8.52 10.73 -12.75
N ALA A 108 9.04 10.45 -11.55
CA ALA A 108 8.83 11.28 -10.36
C ALA A 108 9.43 12.69 -10.53
N ALA A 109 10.64 12.79 -11.08
CA ALA A 109 11.30 14.07 -11.33
C ALA A 109 10.48 14.95 -12.30
N ARG A 110 9.97 14.35 -13.37
CA ARG A 110 9.08 15.02 -14.32
C ARG A 110 7.79 15.51 -13.66
N ALA A 111 7.17 14.71 -12.79
CA ALA A 111 5.98 15.13 -12.04
C ALA A 111 6.26 16.34 -11.12
N LEU A 112 7.40 16.38 -10.43
CA LEU A 112 7.81 17.53 -9.62
C LEU A 112 8.06 18.78 -10.48
N ALA A 113 8.75 18.61 -11.61
CA ALA A 113 9.06 19.70 -12.54
C ALA A 113 7.80 20.32 -13.17
N GLU A 114 6.83 19.50 -13.58
CA GLU A 114 5.52 19.95 -14.09
C GLU A 114 4.72 20.76 -13.06
N LEU A 115 4.97 20.54 -11.77
CA LEU A 115 4.38 21.30 -10.66
C LEU A 115 5.23 22.51 -10.22
N GLY A 116 6.37 22.75 -10.86
CA GLY A 116 7.31 23.83 -10.50
C GLY A 116 8.05 23.60 -9.19
N ILE A 117 8.13 22.36 -8.70
CA ILE A 117 8.82 22.00 -7.46
C ILE A 117 10.26 21.59 -7.79
N THR A 118 11.22 22.39 -7.36
CA THR A 118 12.66 22.20 -7.67
C THR A 118 13.53 21.96 -6.45
N ASN A 119 12.99 22.19 -5.25
CA ASN A 119 13.73 22.22 -3.99
C ASN A 119 13.59 20.94 -3.15
N ILE A 120 12.98 19.88 -3.69
CA ILE A 120 12.81 18.60 -2.99
C ILE A 120 13.80 17.59 -3.57
N PRO A 121 14.80 17.15 -2.79
CA PRO A 121 15.72 16.10 -3.21
C PRO A 121 14.97 14.80 -3.51
N LEU A 122 15.25 14.20 -4.66
CA LEU A 122 14.62 12.96 -5.13
C LEU A 122 15.71 11.93 -5.49
N VAL A 123 15.53 10.71 -5.00
CA VAL A 123 16.33 9.55 -5.39
C VAL A 123 15.46 8.30 -5.58
N GLY A 124 15.94 7.35 -6.36
CA GLY A 124 15.40 6.00 -6.43
C GLY A 124 16.26 5.02 -5.69
N LEU A 125 15.62 3.99 -5.11
CA LEU A 125 16.28 2.82 -4.57
C LEU A 125 15.96 1.63 -5.46
N ALA A 126 16.95 1.13 -6.19
CA ALA A 126 16.80 -0.09 -6.96
C ALA A 126 17.16 -1.32 -6.12
N LYS A 127 16.39 -2.41 -6.26
CA LYS A 127 16.52 -3.63 -5.45
C LYS A 127 17.90 -4.29 -5.47
N ARG A 128 18.69 -4.12 -6.53
CA ARG A 128 20.03 -4.70 -6.63
C ARG A 128 21.04 -3.79 -5.90
N LEU A 129 21.58 -4.26 -4.78
CA LEU A 129 22.62 -3.59 -3.98
C LEU A 129 22.24 -2.20 -3.39
N GLU A 130 20.95 -1.87 -3.34
CA GLU A 130 20.46 -0.54 -2.91
C GLU A 130 21.11 0.60 -3.69
N GLU A 131 21.26 0.40 -5.00
CA GLU A 131 21.75 1.43 -5.91
C GLU A 131 20.88 2.69 -5.81
N ILE A 132 21.52 3.81 -5.49
CA ILE A 132 20.88 5.12 -5.41
C ILE A 132 20.85 5.73 -6.82
N TRP A 133 19.65 5.86 -7.38
CA TRP A 133 19.44 6.49 -8.68
C TRP A 133 19.05 7.96 -8.51
N PHE A 134 19.83 8.86 -9.09
CA PHE A 134 19.47 10.28 -9.17
C PHE A 134 18.73 10.58 -10.47
N PRO A 135 17.81 11.55 -10.48
CA PRO A 135 17.23 12.08 -11.70
C PRO A 135 18.31 12.45 -12.70
N HIS A 136 18.08 12.12 -13.98
CA HIS A 136 18.93 12.49 -15.11
C HIS A 136 20.39 11.98 -15.07
N ARG A 137 20.78 11.15 -14.09
CA ARG A 137 22.10 10.51 -14.07
C ARG A 137 22.07 9.16 -14.80
N SER A 138 23.15 8.87 -15.52
CA SER A 138 23.31 7.62 -16.26
C SER A 138 23.69 6.43 -15.38
N TYR A 139 24.35 6.69 -14.24
CA TYR A 139 24.87 5.67 -13.33
C TYR A 139 24.39 5.91 -11.90
N PRO A 140 24.11 4.85 -11.14
CA PRO A 140 23.73 4.96 -9.75
C PRO A 140 24.94 5.24 -8.85
N VAL A 141 24.67 5.69 -7.62
CA VAL A 141 25.64 5.72 -6.54
C VAL A 141 25.48 4.47 -5.70
N ILE A 142 26.59 3.78 -5.43
CA ILE A 142 26.62 2.59 -4.57
C ILE A 142 27.08 3.03 -3.18
N LEU A 143 26.28 2.74 -2.17
CA LEU A 143 26.64 3.03 -0.78
C LEU A 143 27.61 1.97 -0.23
N PRO A 144 28.54 2.34 0.68
CA PRO A 144 29.38 1.38 1.38
C PRO A 144 28.53 0.35 2.15
N ARG A 145 28.91 -0.94 2.07
CA ARG A 145 28.15 -2.07 2.65
C ARG A 145 27.95 -2.00 4.18
N HIS A 146 28.80 -1.25 4.86
CA HIS A 146 28.78 -1.08 6.31
C HIS A 146 28.47 0.37 6.73
N GLY A 147 27.94 1.18 5.81
CA GLY A 147 27.59 2.57 6.09
C GLY A 147 26.18 2.69 6.68
N GLU A 148 26.01 3.51 7.72
CA GLU A 148 24.71 3.80 8.34
C GLU A 148 23.65 4.31 7.35
N ALA A 149 24.09 5.04 6.32
CA ALA A 149 23.20 5.51 5.25
C ALA A 149 22.54 4.34 4.49
N LEU A 150 23.27 3.25 4.26
CA LEU A 150 22.73 2.05 3.61
C LEU A 150 21.65 1.41 4.49
N TYR A 151 21.92 1.27 5.79
CA TYR A 151 20.95 0.68 6.72
C TYR A 151 19.68 1.53 6.86
N LEU A 152 19.79 2.86 6.78
CA LEU A 152 18.62 3.73 6.76
C LEU A 152 17.78 3.50 5.50
N VAL A 153 18.37 3.56 4.30
CA VAL A 153 17.60 3.40 3.05
C VAL A 153 17.00 2.00 2.93
N GLN A 154 17.68 0.97 3.42
CA GLN A 154 17.14 -0.39 3.51
C GLN A 154 15.90 -0.44 4.40
N ARG A 155 15.97 0.12 5.62
CA ARG A 155 14.80 0.17 6.51
C ARG A 155 13.63 0.91 5.89
N VAL A 156 13.89 2.01 5.19
CA VAL A 156 12.84 2.79 4.50
C VAL A 156 12.19 1.97 3.38
N ARG A 157 12.99 1.30 2.54
CA ARG A 157 12.47 0.45 1.45
C ARG A 157 11.73 -0.77 2.00
N ASP A 158 12.31 -1.47 2.96
CA ASP A 158 11.70 -2.67 3.53
C ASP A 158 10.36 -2.34 4.20
N GLU A 159 10.24 -1.16 4.81
CA GLU A 159 8.97 -0.67 5.36
C GLU A 159 7.96 -0.30 4.27
N ALA A 160 8.39 0.33 3.17
CA ALA A 160 7.55 0.62 2.01
C ALA A 160 7.00 -0.68 1.40
N HIS A 161 7.89 -1.65 1.17
CA HIS A 161 7.54 -2.95 0.63
C HIS A 161 6.62 -3.72 1.60
N ARG A 162 6.91 -3.73 2.90
CA ARG A 162 6.05 -4.35 3.92
C ARG A 162 4.65 -3.75 3.89
N PHE A 163 4.54 -2.43 3.81
CA PHE A 163 3.26 -1.73 3.79
C PHE A 163 2.43 -2.05 2.54
N ALA A 164 3.09 -2.17 1.38
CA ALA A 164 2.50 -2.60 0.12
C ALA A 164 2.04 -4.08 0.18
N VAL A 165 2.94 -5.00 0.54
CA VAL A 165 2.64 -6.45 0.63
C VAL A 165 1.50 -6.73 1.61
N THR A 166 1.49 -6.06 2.76
CA THR A 166 0.41 -6.24 3.76
C THR A 166 -0.96 -5.86 3.17
N PHE A 167 -1.01 -4.78 2.39
CA PHE A 167 -2.23 -4.35 1.71
C PHE A 167 -2.70 -5.37 0.68
N HIS A 168 -1.79 -5.87 -0.17
CA HIS A 168 -2.12 -6.90 -1.15
C HIS A 168 -2.61 -8.18 -0.53
N ARG A 169 -1.98 -8.61 0.57
CA ARG A 169 -2.41 -9.78 1.32
C ARG A 169 -3.84 -9.61 1.81
N SER A 170 -4.14 -8.49 2.47
CA SER A 170 -5.49 -8.19 2.95
C SER A 170 -6.51 -8.11 1.81
N LYS A 171 -6.24 -7.36 0.74
CA LYS A 171 -7.16 -7.23 -0.41
C LYS A 171 -7.39 -8.57 -1.11
N ARG A 172 -6.36 -9.39 -1.30
CA ARG A 172 -6.48 -10.74 -1.87
C ARG A 172 -7.32 -11.64 -0.95
N SER A 173 -7.09 -11.60 0.36
CA SER A 173 -7.89 -12.36 1.33
C SER A 173 -9.36 -11.98 1.30
N HIS A 174 -9.68 -10.69 1.13
CA HIS A 174 -11.06 -10.21 0.97
C HIS A 174 -11.69 -10.73 -0.34
N LEU A 175 -11.01 -10.60 -1.48
CA LEU A 175 -11.53 -11.08 -2.77
C LEU A 175 -11.76 -12.59 -2.81
N MET A 176 -10.85 -13.37 -2.23
CA MET A 176 -11.02 -14.83 -2.10
C MET A 176 -12.21 -15.18 -1.22
N LEU A 177 -12.42 -14.42 -0.13
CA LEU A 177 -13.57 -14.62 0.74
C LEU A 177 -14.88 -14.23 0.06
N GLU A 178 -14.89 -13.13 -0.68
CA GLU A 178 -16.05 -12.68 -1.48
C GLU A 178 -16.47 -13.74 -2.50
N SER A 179 -15.54 -14.21 -3.33
CA SER A 179 -15.80 -15.26 -4.32
C SER A 179 -16.35 -16.54 -3.68
N LEU A 180 -15.85 -16.93 -2.51
CA LEU A 180 -16.32 -18.11 -1.80
C LEU A 180 -17.74 -17.93 -1.23
N LEU A 181 -18.05 -16.72 -0.75
CA LEU A 181 -19.36 -16.40 -0.18
C LEU A 181 -20.44 -16.23 -1.26
N ASP A 182 -20.06 -15.75 -2.45
CA ASP A 182 -20.95 -15.62 -3.61
C ASP A 182 -21.48 -16.98 -4.12
N GLU A 183 -20.73 -18.05 -3.89
CA GLU A 183 -21.15 -19.42 -4.23
C GLU A 183 -22.27 -19.95 -3.33
N ILE A 184 -22.51 -19.33 -2.16
CA ILE A 184 -23.51 -19.78 -1.18
C ILE A 184 -24.90 -19.27 -1.57
N PRO A 185 -25.85 -20.16 -1.95
CA PRO A 185 -27.20 -19.74 -2.29
C PRO A 185 -27.89 -19.04 -1.10
N SER A 186 -28.63 -17.96 -1.37
CA SER A 186 -29.38 -17.16 -0.37
C SER A 186 -28.57 -16.19 0.49
N LEU A 187 -27.27 -16.02 0.22
CA LEU A 187 -26.45 -14.98 0.85
C LEU A 187 -26.45 -13.72 -0.04
N GLY A 188 -27.12 -12.65 0.41
CA GLY A 188 -27.15 -11.39 -0.31
C GLY A 188 -25.91 -10.51 -0.04
N GLU A 189 -25.63 -9.57 -0.95
CA GLU A 189 -24.44 -8.69 -0.92
C GLU A 189 -24.19 -8.03 0.45
N VAL A 190 -25.25 -7.58 1.14
CA VAL A 190 -25.14 -6.93 2.46
C VAL A 190 -24.56 -7.89 3.51
N ARG A 191 -24.97 -9.16 3.48
CA ARG A 191 -24.49 -10.19 4.40
C ARG A 191 -23.07 -10.62 4.05
N ILE A 192 -22.77 -10.75 2.77
CA ILE A 192 -21.41 -11.05 2.26
C ILE A 192 -20.43 -9.99 2.75
N LYS A 193 -20.76 -8.71 2.54
CA LYS A 193 -19.94 -7.60 3.01
C LYS A 193 -19.73 -7.61 4.52
N ALA A 194 -20.78 -7.87 5.30
CA ALA A 194 -20.66 -7.96 6.76
C ALA A 194 -19.71 -9.08 7.22
N LEU A 195 -19.77 -10.25 6.55
CA LEU A 195 -18.88 -11.38 6.83
C LEU A 195 -17.43 -11.08 6.42
N ILE A 196 -17.24 -10.41 5.28
CA ILE A 196 -15.92 -9.97 4.81
C ILE A 196 -15.31 -8.97 5.79
N ASP A 197 -16.06 -7.96 6.21
CA ASP A 197 -15.59 -6.93 7.13
C ASP A 197 -15.28 -7.51 8.52
N TYR A 198 -16.03 -8.52 8.98
CA TYR A 198 -15.83 -9.14 10.29
C TYR A 198 -14.67 -10.14 10.32
N PHE A 199 -14.60 -11.06 9.34
CA PHE A 199 -13.61 -12.14 9.33
C PHE A 199 -12.36 -11.83 8.51
N GLY A 200 -12.46 -11.01 7.46
CA GLY A 200 -11.36 -10.55 6.61
C GLY A 200 -10.66 -11.60 5.75
N SER A 201 -10.83 -12.90 6.03
CA SER A 201 -10.20 -13.99 5.28
C SER A 201 -10.97 -15.31 5.41
N VAL A 202 -10.83 -16.16 4.39
CA VAL A 202 -11.36 -17.54 4.40
C VAL A 202 -10.85 -18.33 5.60
N ALA A 203 -9.57 -18.20 5.94
CA ALA A 203 -8.96 -18.94 7.05
C ALA A 203 -9.56 -18.54 8.41
N ALA A 204 -9.89 -17.26 8.61
CA ALA A 204 -10.54 -16.79 9.84
C ALA A 204 -11.99 -17.30 9.91
N LEU A 205 -12.76 -17.19 8.82
CA LEU A 205 -14.13 -17.67 8.76
C LEU A 205 -14.22 -19.19 8.99
N ARG A 206 -13.30 -19.98 8.42
CA ARG A 206 -13.25 -21.44 8.63
C ARG A 206 -13.01 -21.83 10.09
N LYS A 207 -12.20 -21.06 10.82
CA LYS A 207 -11.91 -21.30 12.24
C LYS A 207 -13.05 -20.91 13.16
N ALA A 208 -13.93 -20.00 12.72
CA ALA A 208 -15.03 -19.50 13.53
C ALA A 208 -16.06 -20.57 13.86
N SER A 209 -16.67 -20.48 15.05
CA SER A 209 -17.81 -21.31 15.43
C SER A 209 -19.10 -20.84 14.76
N VAL A 210 -20.15 -21.66 14.78
CA VAL A 210 -21.48 -21.26 14.27
C VAL A 210 -22.01 -20.04 15.04
N ASP A 211 -21.79 -19.98 16.35
CA ASP A 211 -22.21 -18.86 17.19
C ASP A 211 -21.46 -17.55 16.84
N GLU A 212 -20.16 -17.64 16.57
CA GLU A 212 -19.35 -16.49 16.15
C GLU A 212 -19.82 -15.97 14.78
N ILE A 213 -20.11 -16.86 13.83
CA ILE A 213 -20.67 -16.49 12.52
C ILE A 213 -22.07 -15.86 12.69
N GLY A 214 -22.90 -16.42 13.56
CA GLY A 214 -24.24 -15.91 13.89
C GLY A 214 -24.24 -14.59 14.66
N SER A 215 -23.10 -14.16 15.21
CA SER A 215 -22.98 -12.86 15.87
C SER A 215 -22.88 -11.68 14.88
N VAL A 216 -22.59 -11.98 13.60
CA VAL A 216 -22.48 -10.97 12.55
C VAL A 216 -23.86 -10.38 12.23
N PRO A 217 -24.02 -9.05 12.21
CA PRO A 217 -25.31 -8.41 11.95
C PRO A 217 -25.98 -8.92 10.67
N GLY A 218 -27.23 -9.39 10.79
CA GLY A 218 -28.01 -9.91 9.66
C GLY A 218 -27.75 -11.39 9.33
N ILE A 219 -26.86 -12.06 10.05
CA ILE A 219 -26.63 -13.51 9.99
C ILE A 219 -27.33 -14.16 11.19
N GLY A 220 -28.38 -14.93 10.95
CA GLY A 220 -29.01 -15.74 12.00
C GLY A 220 -28.35 -17.12 12.11
N GLU A 221 -28.66 -17.85 13.19
CA GLU A 221 -28.16 -19.20 13.46
C GLU A 221 -28.30 -20.13 12.24
N LYS A 222 -29.47 -20.15 11.59
CA LYS A 222 -29.70 -20.97 10.39
C LYS A 222 -28.74 -20.66 9.25
N THR A 223 -28.48 -19.38 9.00
CA THR A 223 -27.56 -18.93 7.94
C THR A 223 -26.12 -19.24 8.32
N ALA A 224 -25.75 -19.07 9.60
CA ALA A 224 -24.44 -19.43 10.10
C ALA A 224 -24.13 -20.93 9.95
N THR A 225 -25.11 -21.81 10.23
CA THR A 225 -24.97 -23.25 10.01
C THR A 225 -24.75 -23.57 8.53
N ILE A 226 -25.54 -22.97 7.62
CA ILE A 226 -25.38 -23.17 6.16
C ILE A 226 -23.97 -22.77 5.71
N ILE A 227 -23.49 -21.61 6.15
CA ILE A 227 -22.13 -21.13 5.84
C ILE A 227 -21.10 -22.13 6.35
N LYS A 228 -21.22 -22.59 7.60
CA LYS A 228 -20.26 -23.52 8.20
C LYS A 228 -20.22 -24.86 7.44
N SER A 229 -21.38 -25.43 7.13
CA SER A 229 -21.47 -26.68 6.36
C SER A 229 -20.88 -26.54 4.97
N PHE A 230 -21.17 -25.45 4.25
CA PHE A 230 -20.59 -25.17 2.93
C PHE A 230 -19.05 -25.13 3.00
N LEU A 231 -18.49 -24.44 3.99
CA LEU A 231 -17.03 -24.33 4.15
C LEU A 231 -16.34 -25.67 4.45
N GLU A 232 -17.02 -26.56 5.17
CA GLU A 232 -16.53 -27.91 5.47
C GLU A 232 -16.54 -28.78 4.21
N GLU A 233 -17.60 -28.71 3.40
CA GLU A 233 -17.72 -29.42 2.12
C GLU A 233 -16.67 -28.95 1.10
N SER A 234 -16.47 -27.64 0.91
CA SER A 234 -15.44 -27.11 0.00
C SER A 234 -14.01 -27.45 0.44
N SER A 235 -13.77 -27.66 1.73
CA SER A 235 -12.45 -28.06 2.24
C SER A 235 -12.08 -29.51 1.91
N ALA A 236 -13.08 -30.36 1.69
CA ALA A 236 -12.87 -31.75 1.29
C ALA A 236 -12.45 -31.88 -0.19
N SER A 237 -12.70 -30.87 -1.03
CA SER A 237 -12.44 -30.93 -2.48
C SER A 237 -11.20 -30.16 -2.96
N SER A 238 -10.63 -29.23 -2.19
CA SER A 238 -9.56 -28.34 -2.66
C SER A 238 -8.43 -28.14 -1.62
N PHE A 239 -7.18 -28.43 -2.03
CA PHE A 239 -5.99 -28.15 -1.23
C PHE A 239 -5.45 -26.77 -1.65
N ILE A 240 -5.45 -25.82 -0.71
CA ILE A 240 -4.91 -24.46 -0.94
C ILE A 240 -3.52 -24.41 -0.31
N ASP A 241 -2.49 -24.14 -1.11
CA ASP A 241 -1.16 -23.87 -0.57
C ASP A 241 -1.19 -22.56 0.22
N THR A 242 -1.07 -22.68 1.54
CA THR A 242 -1.14 -21.55 2.48
C THR A 242 0.04 -20.57 2.40
N GLN A 243 1.12 -20.90 1.68
CA GLN A 243 2.23 -19.98 1.43
C GLN A 243 2.07 -19.15 0.15
N THR A 244 1.49 -19.73 -0.91
CA THR A 244 1.41 -19.13 -2.25
C THR A 244 0.01 -18.65 -2.62
N GLY A 245 -1.03 -19.26 -2.03
CA GLY A 245 -2.42 -19.02 -2.35
C GLY A 245 -2.89 -19.71 -3.63
N GLU A 246 -2.11 -20.65 -4.18
CA GLU A 246 -2.51 -21.45 -5.34
C GLU A 246 -3.44 -22.61 -4.92
N ILE A 247 -4.46 -22.85 -5.73
CA ILE A 247 -5.39 -23.98 -5.60
C ILE A 247 -4.78 -25.13 -6.40
N ILE A 248 -4.43 -26.23 -5.72
CA ILE A 248 -3.96 -27.45 -6.37
C ILE A 248 -5.11 -28.45 -6.31
N GLU A 249 -5.70 -28.77 -7.46
CA GLU A 249 -6.65 -29.87 -7.58
C GLU A 249 -5.92 -31.20 -7.35
N ARG A 250 -6.49 -32.08 -6.52
CA ARG A 250 -5.96 -33.45 -6.38
C ARG A 250 -6.20 -34.20 -7.69
N PRO A 251 -5.23 -35.03 -8.15
CA PRO A 251 -5.49 -36.00 -9.22
C PRO A 251 -6.55 -37.02 -8.82
#